data_AF-X1U0C7-F1
#
_entry.id   AF-X1U0C7-F1
#
_cell.length_a   1.000
_cell.length_b   1.000
_cell.length_c   1.000
_cell.angle_alpha   90.00
_cell.angle_beta   90.00
_cell.angle_gamma   90.00
#
_symmetry.space_group_name_H-M   'P 1'
#
loop_
_entity.id
_entity.type
_entity.pdbx_description
1 polymer ?
#
loop_
_entity_poly.entity_id
_entity_poly.type
_entity_poly.pdbx_seq_one_letter_code
_entity_poly.pdbx_strand_id
1 'polypeptide(L)'
;IVFHLRPGVYFNADHVDFMESREVIADDAAYCLTRWMNSARCVARVPYVSEPKTAYAEGRYKVVIETDYFDYGWYFWVASSMGAAVLPPEVVEAGAADWKNQVATGPFIIGDVVKGSQVTYKRNPIYWDTTTIDGEEYPLPFVDKLVIPVIADEATLVSAVRTGKLDAGASVPVKYGDTLAKTCPELVLHSYTPIVSDAVFFQCREGFLLQDKNLRRALTIGTDRDAIVKGALDGIGLIHSWIDGPGSTLYTPIEEMPESVQELYQYDLVK
;
A
#
# COMPACT_ATOMS: atom_id res chain seq x y z
N ILE A 1 -21.24 7.18 -9.51
CA ILE A 1 -20.36 5.98 -9.55
C ILE A 1 -21.18 4.80 -9.06
N VAL A 2 -21.08 3.64 -9.73
CA VAL A 2 -21.83 2.44 -9.37
C VAL A 2 -20.88 1.26 -9.25
N PHE A 3 -20.92 0.56 -8.13
CA PHE A 3 -20.21 -0.70 -7.91
C PHE A 3 -21.19 -1.87 -7.88
N HIS A 4 -20.83 -2.95 -8.54
CA HIS A 4 -21.54 -4.22 -8.47
C HIS A 4 -20.72 -5.20 -7.63
N LEU A 5 -21.25 -5.58 -6.47
CA LEU A 5 -20.61 -6.54 -5.58
C LEU A 5 -20.71 -7.95 -6.13
N ARG A 6 -19.67 -8.75 -5.85
CA ARG A 6 -19.68 -10.19 -6.11
C ARG A 6 -20.65 -10.87 -5.13
N PRO A 7 -21.68 -11.59 -5.62
CA PRO A 7 -22.53 -12.42 -4.77
C PRO A 7 -21.76 -13.60 -4.18
N GLY A 8 -22.21 -14.13 -3.05
CA GLY A 8 -21.66 -15.34 -2.43
C GLY A 8 -20.34 -15.14 -1.69
N VAL A 9 -19.96 -13.90 -1.39
CA VAL A 9 -18.79 -13.59 -0.55
C VAL A 9 -19.24 -13.48 0.90
N TYR A 10 -18.55 -14.16 1.82
CA TYR A 10 -18.92 -14.22 3.23
C TYR A 10 -17.84 -13.64 4.14
N PHE A 11 -18.28 -13.04 5.23
CA PHE A 11 -17.42 -12.63 6.32
C PHE A 11 -16.94 -13.85 7.12
N ASN A 12 -15.63 -13.95 7.36
CA ASN A 12 -15.05 -15.04 8.13
C ASN A 12 -15.23 -14.80 9.64
N ALA A 13 -16.34 -15.23 10.22
CA ALA A 13 -16.67 -14.88 11.62
C ALA A 13 -16.50 -16.03 12.63
N ASP A 14 -16.15 -17.24 12.20
CA ASP A 14 -16.06 -18.43 13.08
C ASP A 14 -15.06 -18.30 14.25
N HIS A 15 -14.20 -17.28 14.23
CA HIS A 15 -13.22 -17.00 15.29
C HIS A 15 -13.64 -15.89 16.26
N VAL A 16 -14.85 -15.32 16.13
CA VAL A 16 -15.41 -14.31 17.02
C VAL A 16 -16.77 -14.76 17.58
N ASP A 17 -17.23 -14.14 18.66
CA ASP A 17 -18.49 -14.47 19.35
C ASP A 17 -19.60 -13.41 19.22
N PHE A 18 -19.27 -12.23 18.67
CA PHE A 18 -20.20 -11.11 18.55
C PHE A 18 -20.99 -11.08 17.23
N MET A 19 -20.64 -11.93 16.25
CA MET A 19 -21.37 -12.05 15.00
C MET A 19 -21.22 -13.45 14.39
N GLU A 20 -22.24 -13.86 13.64
CA GLU A 20 -22.21 -15.09 12.83
C GLU A 20 -21.65 -14.81 11.43
N SER A 21 -21.15 -15.85 10.76
CA SER A 21 -20.76 -15.71 9.35
C SER A 21 -21.99 -15.39 8.50
N ARG A 22 -21.90 -14.30 7.75
CA ARG A 22 -22.96 -13.83 6.85
C ARG A 22 -22.38 -13.31 5.55
N GLU A 23 -23.23 -13.30 4.52
CA GLU A 23 -22.88 -12.76 3.21
C GLU A 23 -22.63 -11.25 3.31
N VAL A 24 -21.65 -10.79 2.53
CA VAL A 24 -21.38 -9.37 2.28
C VAL A 24 -22.45 -8.81 1.37
N ILE A 25 -23.08 -7.72 1.78
CA ILE A 25 -24.10 -7.03 0.99
C ILE A 25 -23.71 -5.57 0.74
N ALA A 26 -24.45 -4.92 -0.16
CA ALA A 26 -24.22 -3.54 -0.55
C ALA A 26 -24.25 -2.58 0.64
N ASP A 27 -25.06 -2.84 1.67
CA ASP A 27 -25.11 -2.03 2.88
C ASP A 27 -23.76 -2.02 3.64
N ASP A 28 -23.04 -3.14 3.68
CA ASP A 28 -21.72 -3.22 4.34
C ASP A 28 -20.71 -2.31 3.65
N ALA A 29 -20.65 -2.38 2.32
CA ALA A 29 -19.75 -1.57 1.51
C ALA A 29 -20.14 -0.08 1.55
N ALA A 30 -21.44 0.23 1.47
CA ALA A 30 -21.96 1.59 1.58
C ALA A 30 -21.66 2.21 2.96
N TYR A 31 -21.81 1.44 4.03
CA TYR A 31 -21.42 1.84 5.38
C TYR A 31 -19.93 2.15 5.47
N CYS A 32 -19.06 1.25 4.96
CA CYS A 32 -17.61 1.43 5.01
C CYS A 32 -17.16 2.65 4.22
N LEU A 33 -17.67 2.83 3.00
CA LEU A 33 -17.37 3.98 2.15
C LEU A 33 -17.82 5.29 2.79
N THR A 34 -19.06 5.35 3.29
CA THR A 34 -19.59 6.53 3.98
C THR A 34 -18.75 6.85 5.22
N ARG A 35 -18.43 5.85 6.05
CA ARG A 35 -17.60 6.02 7.24
C ARG A 35 -16.19 6.50 6.89
N TRP A 36 -15.57 5.95 5.86
CA TRP A 36 -14.22 6.33 5.42
C TRP A 36 -14.20 7.75 4.84
N MET A 37 -15.13 8.11 3.93
CA MET A 37 -15.22 9.44 3.32
C MET A 37 -15.43 10.56 4.33
N ASN A 38 -16.10 10.28 5.45
CA ASN A 38 -16.36 11.23 6.53
C ASN A 38 -15.33 11.15 7.68
N SER A 39 -14.32 10.28 7.59
CA SER A 39 -13.29 10.17 8.61
C SER A 39 -12.31 11.36 8.53
N ALA A 40 -11.87 11.87 9.68
CA ALA A 40 -10.75 12.82 9.76
C ALA A 40 -9.43 12.25 9.20
N ARG A 41 -9.33 10.92 9.04
CA ARG A 41 -8.18 10.23 8.43
C ARG A 41 -8.35 9.97 6.94
N CYS A 42 -9.44 10.43 6.33
CA CYS A 42 -9.63 10.33 4.89
C CYS A 42 -8.51 11.13 4.19
N VAL A 43 -7.51 10.41 3.68
CA VAL A 43 -6.41 10.99 2.88
C VAL A 43 -6.84 11.26 1.45
N ALA A 44 -7.94 10.65 1.01
CA ALA A 44 -8.56 11.00 -0.24
C ALA A 44 -9.06 12.43 -0.12
N ARG A 45 -8.50 13.30 -0.95
CA ARG A 45 -9.21 14.49 -1.36
C ARG A 45 -10.43 13.98 -2.13
N VAL A 46 -11.51 13.73 -1.40
CA VAL A 46 -12.88 13.59 -1.92
C VAL A 46 -13.60 14.95 -1.81
N PRO A 47 -13.04 16.12 -2.17
CA PRO A 47 -13.73 17.40 -2.01
C PRO A 47 -14.88 17.57 -3.03
N TYR A 48 -15.16 16.53 -3.82
CA TYR A 48 -16.08 16.57 -4.95
C TYR A 48 -17.21 15.52 -4.86
N VAL A 49 -17.37 14.84 -3.71
CA VAL A 49 -18.65 14.22 -3.37
C VAL A 49 -19.49 15.30 -2.68
N SER A 50 -20.76 15.43 -3.06
CA SER A 50 -21.68 16.37 -2.45
C SER A 50 -21.77 16.15 -0.94
N GLU A 51 -21.88 17.23 -0.17
CA GLU A 51 -22.02 17.13 1.29
C GLU A 51 -23.50 16.91 1.66
N PRO A 52 -23.83 15.94 2.55
CA PRO A 52 -22.91 15.01 3.20
C PRO A 52 -22.43 13.90 2.25
N LYS A 53 -21.15 13.54 2.35
CA LYS A 53 -20.58 12.46 1.52
C LYS A 53 -21.22 11.12 1.87
N THR A 54 -21.96 10.56 0.93
CA THR A 54 -22.71 9.31 1.15
C THR A 54 -22.48 8.31 0.03
N ALA A 55 -22.41 7.05 0.42
CA ALA A 55 -22.62 5.91 -0.46
C ALA A 55 -23.89 5.19 0.04
N TYR A 56 -24.73 4.70 -0.87
CA TYR A 56 -25.94 3.97 -0.50
C TYR A 56 -26.09 2.68 -1.30
N ALA A 57 -26.79 1.71 -0.71
CA ALA A 57 -27.15 0.47 -1.36
C ALA A 57 -28.41 0.66 -2.23
N GLU A 58 -28.39 0.11 -3.44
CA GLU A 58 -29.56 0.00 -4.31
C GLU A 58 -29.84 -1.49 -4.58
N GLY A 59 -30.41 -2.16 -3.58
CA GLY A 59 -30.56 -3.62 -3.58
C GLY A 59 -29.32 -4.34 -3.02
N ARG A 60 -29.30 -5.67 -3.12
CA ARG A 60 -28.36 -6.51 -2.35
C ARG A 60 -26.89 -6.37 -2.76
N TYR A 61 -26.61 -6.05 -4.03
CA TYR A 61 -25.25 -6.09 -4.60
C TYR A 61 -24.86 -4.83 -5.39
N LYS A 62 -25.56 -3.71 -5.20
CA LYS A 62 -25.27 -2.47 -5.92
C LYS A 62 -25.03 -1.34 -4.94
N VAL A 63 -23.87 -0.71 -5.02
CA VAL A 63 -23.50 0.47 -4.22
C VAL A 63 -23.40 1.68 -5.15
N VAL A 64 -23.99 2.80 -4.74
CA VAL A 64 -24.03 4.04 -5.50
C VAL A 64 -23.37 5.15 -4.71
N ILE A 65 -22.52 5.93 -5.40
CA ILE A 65 -21.97 7.20 -4.92
C ILE A 65 -22.38 8.28 -5.92
N GLU A 66 -23.07 9.31 -5.44
CA GLU A 66 -23.45 10.47 -6.27
C GLU A 66 -22.35 11.54 -6.22
N THR A 67 -22.05 12.12 -7.37
CA THR A 67 -21.09 13.21 -7.52
C THR A 67 -21.46 14.03 -8.75
N ASP A 68 -21.29 15.33 -8.66
CA ASP A 68 -21.43 16.29 -9.75
C ASP A 68 -20.08 16.57 -10.46
N TYR A 69 -19.03 15.83 -10.10
CA TYR A 69 -17.67 16.01 -10.58
C TYR A 69 -17.07 14.71 -11.11
N PHE A 70 -16.29 14.83 -12.19
CA PHE A 70 -15.50 13.73 -12.72
C PHE A 70 -14.06 13.80 -12.21
N ASP A 71 -13.63 12.74 -11.51
CA ASP A 71 -12.24 12.51 -11.11
C ASP A 71 -11.77 11.18 -11.72
N TYR A 72 -10.69 11.21 -12.51
CA TYR A 72 -10.15 10.00 -13.13
C TYR A 72 -9.60 9.01 -12.09
N GLY A 73 -9.21 9.50 -10.92
CA GLY A 73 -8.72 8.75 -9.78
C GLY A 73 -9.81 8.12 -8.92
N TRP A 74 -11.09 8.19 -9.30
CA TRP A 74 -12.19 7.61 -8.52
C TRP A 74 -11.93 6.15 -8.14
N TYR A 75 -11.46 5.33 -9.08
CA TYR A 75 -11.10 3.94 -8.80
C TYR A 75 -10.06 3.83 -7.67
N PHE A 76 -9.00 4.65 -7.71
CA PHE A 76 -7.97 4.65 -6.69
C PHE A 76 -8.55 5.05 -5.31
N TRP A 77 -9.39 6.08 -5.27
CA TRP A 77 -9.90 6.62 -4.01
C TRP A 77 -10.95 5.73 -3.34
N VAL A 78 -11.96 5.26 -4.06
CA VAL A 78 -13.12 4.57 -3.47
C VAL A 78 -13.14 3.06 -3.74
N ALA A 79 -12.27 2.54 -4.60
CA ALA A 79 -12.26 1.12 -4.98
C ALA A 79 -10.89 0.45 -4.82
N SER A 80 -9.89 1.17 -4.30
CA SER A 80 -8.57 0.61 -4.02
C SER A 80 -8.10 0.97 -2.61
N SER A 81 -7.14 0.20 -2.09
CA SER A 81 -6.48 0.46 -0.81
C SER A 81 -7.49 0.75 0.32
N MET A 82 -7.41 1.92 0.95
CA MET A 82 -8.21 2.27 2.13
C MET A 82 -9.71 2.44 1.83
N GLY A 83 -10.10 2.80 0.61
CA GLY A 83 -11.51 2.94 0.21
C GLY A 83 -12.20 1.61 -0.12
N ALA A 84 -11.42 0.56 -0.42
CA ALA A 84 -11.93 -0.76 -0.78
C ALA A 84 -12.19 -1.69 0.43
N ALA A 85 -11.78 -1.29 1.63
CA ALA A 85 -11.90 -2.12 2.81
C ALA A 85 -13.38 -2.25 3.22
N VAL A 86 -13.95 -3.44 3.02
CA VAL A 86 -15.30 -3.78 3.48
C VAL A 86 -15.17 -4.60 4.76
N LEU A 87 -15.65 -4.03 5.86
CA LEU A 87 -15.78 -4.67 7.15
C LEU A 87 -17.25 -4.74 7.55
N PRO A 88 -17.68 -5.77 8.30
CA PRO A 88 -19.03 -5.81 8.83
C PRO A 88 -19.20 -4.73 9.91
N PRO A 89 -20.29 -3.92 9.91
CA PRO A 89 -20.53 -2.91 10.95
C PRO A 89 -20.39 -3.41 12.39
N GLU A 90 -20.72 -4.68 12.63
CA GLU A 90 -20.58 -5.41 13.90
C GLU A 90 -19.15 -5.34 14.45
N VAL A 91 -18.12 -5.35 13.59
CA VAL A 91 -16.72 -5.21 14.00
C VAL A 91 -16.44 -3.82 14.56
N VAL A 92 -17.10 -2.78 14.03
CA VAL A 92 -16.96 -1.42 14.56
C VAL A 92 -17.54 -1.34 15.96
N GLU A 93 -18.71 -1.94 16.17
CA GLU A 93 -19.39 -1.99 17.48
C GLU A 93 -18.60 -2.80 18.51
N ALA A 94 -18.03 -3.94 18.10
CA ALA A 94 -17.19 -4.77 18.95
C ALA A 94 -15.82 -4.12 19.27
N GLY A 95 -15.38 -3.16 18.46
CA GLY A 95 -14.13 -2.44 18.64
C GLY A 95 -13.08 -2.82 17.60
N ALA A 96 -13.16 -2.20 16.43
CA ALA A 96 -12.29 -2.44 15.27
C ALA A 96 -10.79 -2.13 15.47
N ALA A 97 -10.38 -1.65 16.64
CA ALA A 97 -8.97 -1.44 16.98
C ALA A 97 -8.31 -2.69 17.58
N ASP A 98 -9.10 -3.60 18.15
CA ASP A 98 -8.58 -4.90 18.60
C ASP A 98 -8.41 -5.81 17.39
N TRP A 99 -7.21 -6.39 17.24
CA TRP A 99 -6.92 -7.32 16.17
C TRP A 99 -7.75 -8.61 16.30
N LYS A 100 -8.16 -8.97 17.53
CA LYS A 100 -8.98 -10.16 17.81
C LYS A 100 -10.40 -10.03 17.26
N ASN A 101 -10.88 -8.80 17.10
CA ASN A 101 -12.21 -8.51 16.59
C ASN A 101 -12.24 -8.38 15.07
N GLN A 102 -11.11 -8.54 14.37
CA GLN A 102 -11.08 -8.36 12.92
C GLN A 102 -11.79 -9.50 12.22
N VAL A 103 -12.79 -9.15 11.41
CA VAL A 103 -13.50 -10.05 10.50
C VAL A 103 -13.44 -9.42 9.11
N ALA A 104 -13.13 -10.23 8.10
CA ALA A 104 -12.95 -9.76 6.72
C ALA A 104 -13.45 -10.83 5.74
N THR A 105 -13.04 -10.72 4.48
CA THR A 105 -13.41 -11.64 3.39
C THR A 105 -12.19 -12.16 2.64
N GLY A 106 -11.00 -11.82 3.13
CA GLY A 106 -9.73 -12.12 2.49
C GLY A 106 -9.30 -13.59 2.63
N PRO A 107 -8.18 -13.97 1.99
CA PRO A 107 -7.70 -15.36 1.95
C PRO A 107 -7.21 -15.89 3.29
N PHE A 108 -6.93 -15.00 4.26
CA PHE A 108 -6.37 -15.37 5.54
C PHE A 108 -7.07 -14.67 6.71
N ILE A 109 -7.13 -15.39 7.82
CA ILE A 109 -7.67 -14.96 9.11
C ILE A 109 -6.48 -14.68 10.03
N ILE A 110 -6.50 -13.54 10.74
CA ILE A 110 -5.46 -13.21 11.72
C ILE A 110 -5.42 -14.30 12.80
N GLY A 111 -4.24 -14.88 13.01
CA GLY A 111 -3.92 -15.80 14.10
C GLY A 111 -3.32 -15.03 15.27
N ASP A 112 -2.20 -15.50 15.81
CA ASP A 112 -1.52 -14.82 16.91
C ASP A 112 -0.74 -13.58 16.47
N VAL A 113 -0.86 -12.51 17.24
CA VAL A 113 -0.02 -11.30 17.16
C VAL A 113 0.92 -11.27 18.37
N VAL A 114 2.18 -11.63 18.16
CA VAL A 114 3.24 -11.51 19.18
C VAL A 114 4.02 -10.24 18.92
N LYS A 115 3.70 -9.19 19.69
CA LYS A 115 4.28 -7.85 19.50
C LYS A 115 5.81 -7.89 19.47
N GLY A 116 6.39 -7.34 18.42
CA GLY A 116 7.84 -7.28 18.22
C GLY A 116 8.48 -8.60 17.78
N SER A 117 7.70 -9.66 17.55
CA SER A 117 8.21 -10.96 17.13
C SER A 117 7.58 -11.44 15.83
N GLN A 118 6.26 -11.61 15.76
CA GLN A 118 5.61 -12.13 14.55
C GLN A 118 4.10 -11.88 14.56
N VAL A 119 3.52 -11.90 13.36
CA VAL A 119 2.08 -12.08 13.15
C VAL A 119 1.88 -13.38 12.41
N THR A 120 0.94 -14.20 12.84
CA THR A 120 0.55 -15.42 12.12
C THR A 120 -0.83 -15.25 11.53
N TYR A 121 -1.07 -15.95 10.43
CA TYR A 121 -2.38 -16.01 9.79
C TYR A 121 -2.70 -17.46 9.43
N LYS A 122 -3.97 -17.84 9.55
CA LYS A 122 -4.49 -19.13 9.12
C LYS A 122 -5.32 -18.97 7.85
N ARG A 123 -5.32 -19.98 6.98
CA ARG A 123 -6.19 -20.02 5.79
C ARG A 123 -7.64 -19.70 6.17
N ASN A 124 -8.31 -18.87 5.36
CA ASN A 124 -9.75 -18.71 5.41
C ASN A 124 -10.41 -19.88 4.63
N PRO A 125 -11.10 -20.82 5.29
CA PRO A 125 -11.66 -22.01 4.64
C PRO A 125 -12.83 -21.68 3.69
N ILE A 126 -13.41 -20.49 3.80
CA ILE A 126 -14.54 -20.02 2.98
C ILE A 126 -14.11 -18.91 2.01
N TYR A 127 -12.82 -18.81 1.69
CA TYR A 127 -12.35 -17.83 0.71
C TYR A 127 -12.93 -18.12 -0.67
N TRP A 128 -13.43 -17.06 -1.32
CA TRP A 128 -14.28 -17.16 -2.50
C TRP A 128 -13.51 -17.20 -3.82
N ASP A 129 -12.23 -16.84 -3.81
CA ASP A 129 -11.46 -16.63 -5.04
C ASP A 129 -10.74 -17.90 -5.49
N THR A 130 -10.58 -18.00 -6.80
CA THR A 130 -9.91 -19.11 -7.49
C THR A 130 -8.82 -18.57 -8.40
N THR A 131 -7.92 -19.43 -8.84
CA THR A 131 -6.95 -19.10 -9.88
C THR A 131 -6.89 -20.22 -10.91
N THR A 132 -6.60 -19.87 -12.16
CA THR A 132 -6.40 -20.85 -13.23
C THR A 132 -4.92 -21.07 -13.48
N ILE A 133 -4.46 -22.30 -13.32
CA ILE A 133 -3.07 -22.73 -13.59
C ILE A 133 -3.15 -23.88 -14.60
N ASP A 134 -2.44 -23.73 -15.72
CA ASP A 134 -2.41 -24.73 -16.81
C ASP A 134 -3.80 -25.17 -17.32
N GLY A 135 -4.78 -24.26 -17.27
CA GLY A 135 -6.15 -24.50 -17.72
C GLY A 135 -7.07 -25.13 -16.66
N GLU A 136 -6.56 -25.42 -15.46
CA GLU A 136 -7.33 -25.97 -14.34
C GLU A 136 -7.58 -24.90 -13.27
N GLU A 137 -8.77 -24.92 -12.67
CA GLU A 137 -9.17 -23.98 -11.62
C GLU A 137 -8.84 -24.53 -10.22
N TYR A 138 -8.17 -23.71 -9.42
CA TYR A 138 -7.73 -24.05 -8.06
C TYR A 138 -8.28 -23.07 -7.03
N PRO A 139 -8.73 -23.54 -5.86
CA PRO A 139 -9.13 -22.67 -4.77
C PRO A 139 -7.93 -21.98 -4.12
N LEU A 140 -8.06 -20.70 -3.82
CA LEU A 140 -7.07 -19.95 -3.06
C LEU A 140 -7.40 -19.95 -1.55
N PRO A 141 -6.43 -19.64 -0.68
CA PRO A 141 -4.98 -19.66 -0.94
C PRO A 141 -4.41 -21.09 -0.98
N PHE A 142 -3.25 -21.29 -1.59
CA PHE A 142 -2.59 -22.61 -1.65
C PHE A 142 -1.96 -23.05 -0.32
N VAL A 143 -1.62 -22.11 0.56
CA VAL A 143 -0.93 -22.37 1.84
C VAL A 143 -1.87 -22.31 3.03
N ASP A 144 -1.60 -23.13 4.05
CA ASP A 144 -2.45 -23.21 5.24
C ASP A 144 -2.17 -22.12 6.27
N LYS A 145 -0.94 -21.62 6.29
CA LYS A 145 -0.46 -20.69 7.31
C LYS A 145 0.52 -19.71 6.70
N LEU A 146 0.40 -18.45 7.11
CA LEU A 146 1.43 -17.44 6.91
C LEU A 146 2.02 -17.06 8.26
N VAL A 147 3.34 -16.87 8.29
CA VAL A 147 4.07 -16.32 9.42
C VAL A 147 4.84 -15.12 8.92
N ILE A 148 4.54 -13.94 9.46
CA ILE A 148 5.23 -12.70 9.14
C ILE A 148 6.07 -12.34 10.36
N PRO A 149 7.36 -12.73 10.40
CA PRO A 149 8.26 -12.37 11.48
C PRO A 149 8.66 -10.90 11.41
N VAL A 150 8.92 -10.31 12.57
CA VAL A 150 9.47 -8.96 12.73
C VAL A 150 10.97 -9.10 12.90
N ILE A 151 11.72 -8.80 11.85
CA ILE A 151 13.20 -8.84 11.84
C ILE A 151 13.69 -7.43 11.52
N ALA A 152 14.08 -6.68 12.57
CA ALA A 152 14.52 -5.29 12.43
C ALA A 152 15.98 -5.15 11.99
N ASP A 153 16.82 -6.12 12.34
CA ASP A 153 18.25 -6.10 12.02
C ASP A 153 18.52 -6.66 10.62
N GLU A 154 19.20 -5.86 9.78
CA GLU A 154 19.50 -6.23 8.38
C GLU A 154 20.33 -7.51 8.29
N ALA A 155 21.34 -7.67 9.14
CA ALA A 155 22.23 -8.84 9.09
C ALA A 155 21.46 -10.12 9.42
N THR A 156 20.57 -10.05 10.41
CA THR A 156 19.65 -11.14 10.77
C THR A 156 18.68 -11.45 9.64
N LEU A 157 18.12 -10.44 8.98
CA LEU A 157 17.22 -10.62 7.83
C LEU A 157 17.93 -11.34 6.66
N VAL A 158 19.11 -10.84 6.28
CA VAL A 158 19.92 -11.43 5.20
C VAL A 158 20.36 -12.85 5.56
N SER A 159 20.71 -13.11 6.82
CA SER A 159 21.01 -14.46 7.28
C SER A 159 19.78 -15.36 7.19
N ALA A 160 18.59 -14.89 7.57
CA ALA A 160 17.37 -15.66 7.54
C ALA A 160 17.02 -16.07 6.11
N VAL A 161 17.10 -15.14 5.15
CA VAL A 161 16.97 -15.41 3.71
C VAL A 161 18.00 -16.44 3.25
N ARG A 162 19.29 -16.23 3.55
CA ARG A 162 20.38 -17.14 3.15
C ARG A 162 20.20 -18.57 3.67
N THR A 163 19.64 -18.72 4.87
CA THR A 163 19.40 -20.03 5.50
C THR A 163 18.05 -20.66 5.14
N GLY A 164 17.24 -20.02 4.30
CA GLY A 164 15.88 -20.52 3.97
C GLY A 164 14.91 -20.47 5.15
N LYS A 165 15.13 -19.61 6.15
CA LYS A 165 14.17 -19.36 7.24
C LYS A 165 13.02 -18.46 6.82
N LEU A 166 13.19 -17.74 5.71
CA LEU A 166 12.16 -16.94 5.07
C LEU A 166 11.94 -17.49 3.67
N ASP A 167 10.69 -17.84 3.37
CA ASP A 167 10.34 -18.46 2.09
C ASP A 167 10.16 -17.43 0.96
N ALA A 168 9.56 -16.27 1.28
CA ALA A 168 9.24 -15.23 0.29
C ALA A 168 9.05 -13.86 0.94
N GLY A 169 8.99 -12.81 0.10
CA GLY A 169 8.54 -11.47 0.50
C GLY A 169 9.54 -10.66 1.34
N ALA A 170 10.78 -11.13 1.48
CA ALA A 170 11.84 -10.39 2.16
C ALA A 170 12.41 -9.32 1.24
N SER A 171 12.37 -8.05 1.68
CA SER A 171 13.10 -6.96 1.04
C SER A 171 14.46 -6.80 1.72
N VAL A 172 15.54 -6.93 0.95
CA VAL A 172 16.92 -6.78 1.46
C VAL A 172 17.57 -5.54 0.86
N PRO A 173 18.46 -4.85 1.59
CA PRO A 173 19.24 -3.75 1.03
C PRO A 173 20.02 -4.19 -0.22
N VAL A 174 20.08 -3.30 -1.21
CA VAL A 174 20.70 -3.55 -2.53
C VAL A 174 22.12 -4.11 -2.42
N LYS A 175 22.92 -3.62 -1.47
CA LYS A 175 24.30 -4.08 -1.20
C LYS A 175 24.45 -5.59 -0.96
N TYR A 176 23.39 -6.27 -0.55
CA TYR A 176 23.41 -7.72 -0.33
C TYR A 176 23.03 -8.53 -1.57
N GLY A 177 22.45 -7.90 -2.60
CA GLY A 177 21.90 -8.57 -3.79
C GLY A 177 22.93 -9.46 -4.50
N ASP A 178 24.08 -8.90 -4.87
CA ASP A 178 25.15 -9.65 -5.55
C ASP A 178 25.67 -10.82 -4.71
N THR A 179 25.81 -10.61 -3.41
CA THR A 179 26.32 -11.65 -2.50
C THR A 179 25.30 -12.77 -2.34
N LEU A 180 24.02 -12.43 -2.21
CA LEU A 180 22.92 -13.40 -2.14
C LEU A 180 22.79 -14.18 -3.46
N ALA A 181 22.85 -13.51 -4.61
CA ALA A 181 22.83 -14.18 -5.92
C ALA A 181 23.97 -15.19 -6.08
N LYS A 182 25.18 -14.86 -5.58
CA LYS A 182 26.35 -15.75 -5.64
C LYS A 182 26.31 -16.89 -4.63
N THR A 183 25.79 -16.64 -3.41
CA THR A 183 25.83 -17.60 -2.30
C THR A 183 24.57 -18.45 -2.17
N CYS A 184 23.47 -18.02 -2.78
CA CYS A 184 22.16 -18.68 -2.77
C CYS A 184 21.62 -18.73 -4.21
N PRO A 185 22.18 -19.56 -5.10
CA PRO A 185 21.79 -19.58 -6.51
C PRO A 185 20.34 -20.05 -6.75
N GLU A 186 19.71 -20.71 -5.77
CA GLU A 186 18.30 -21.10 -5.81
C GLU A 186 17.34 -19.96 -5.43
N LEU A 187 17.86 -18.86 -4.86
CA LEU A 187 17.06 -17.71 -4.48
C LEU A 187 16.67 -16.91 -5.72
N VAL A 188 15.37 -16.77 -5.94
CA VAL A 188 14.84 -15.88 -6.97
C VAL A 188 14.86 -14.45 -6.44
N LEU A 189 15.79 -13.65 -6.95
CA LEU A 189 15.90 -12.22 -6.64
C LEU A 189 15.17 -11.40 -7.70
N HIS A 190 14.29 -10.51 -7.26
CA HIS A 190 13.62 -9.53 -8.11
C HIS A 190 14.05 -8.13 -7.71
N SER A 191 14.51 -7.37 -8.70
CA SER A 191 14.75 -5.93 -8.58
C SER A 191 13.65 -5.19 -9.33
N TYR A 192 13.04 -4.20 -8.69
CA TYR A 192 12.04 -3.34 -9.30
C TYR A 192 12.14 -1.92 -8.75
N THR A 193 11.75 -0.93 -9.56
CA THR A 193 11.58 0.44 -9.11
C THR A 193 10.23 0.55 -8.39
N PRO A 194 10.18 0.89 -7.10
CA PRO A 194 8.91 1.05 -6.40
C PRO A 194 8.14 2.27 -6.94
N ILE A 195 6.80 2.22 -6.83
CA ILE A 195 5.90 3.35 -7.19
C ILE A 195 5.99 4.48 -6.14
N VAL A 196 6.74 4.27 -5.05
CA VAL A 196 7.00 5.29 -4.02
C VAL A 196 8.41 5.84 -4.18
N SER A 197 8.56 7.15 -3.97
CA SER A 197 9.85 7.84 -3.97
C SER A 197 10.22 8.26 -2.54
N ASP A 198 11.50 8.12 -2.19
CA ASP A 198 12.02 8.70 -0.95
C ASP A 198 12.11 10.23 -1.09
N ALA A 199 11.64 10.94 -0.07
CA ALA A 199 11.61 12.40 -0.10
C ALA A 199 11.95 13.01 1.27
N VAL A 200 12.64 14.13 1.23
CA VAL A 200 12.80 15.02 2.39
C VAL A 200 11.63 16.00 2.41
N PHE A 201 10.79 15.90 3.43
CA PHE A 201 9.63 16.78 3.58
C PHE A 201 10.02 18.05 4.36
N PHE A 202 9.80 19.21 3.73
CA PHE A 202 10.04 20.51 4.35
C PHE A 202 8.79 21.06 5.04
N GLN A 203 8.94 21.57 6.26
CA GLN A 203 7.87 22.28 6.95
C GLN A 203 7.74 23.70 6.41
N CYS A 204 6.71 23.92 5.59
CA CYS A 204 6.48 25.20 4.89
C CYS A 204 5.40 26.09 5.55
N ARG A 205 4.87 25.71 6.71
CA ARG A 205 3.89 26.53 7.44
C ARG A 205 4.49 27.86 7.86
N GLU A 206 3.62 28.86 7.99
CA GLU A 206 4.00 30.19 8.46
C GLU A 206 4.73 30.12 9.81
N GLY A 207 5.80 30.90 9.95
CA GLY A 207 6.62 30.94 11.16
C GLY A 207 7.75 29.90 11.22
N PHE A 208 7.84 28.98 10.26
CA PHE A 208 8.97 28.04 10.14
C PHE A 208 10.00 28.54 9.13
N LEU A 209 11.29 28.22 9.36
CA LEU A 209 12.39 28.67 8.52
C LEU A 209 12.23 28.25 7.05
N LEU A 210 11.80 27.02 6.81
CA LEU A 210 11.65 26.45 5.47
C LEU A 210 10.36 26.89 4.76
N GLN A 211 9.63 27.88 5.28
CA GLN A 211 8.60 28.60 4.54
C GLN A 211 9.18 29.35 3.33
N ASP A 212 10.43 29.83 3.44
CA ASP A 212 11.14 30.51 2.34
C ASP A 212 11.46 29.52 1.21
N LYS A 213 10.91 29.81 0.02
CA LYS A 213 11.13 29.01 -1.19
C LYS A 213 12.61 28.99 -1.58
N ASN A 214 13.33 30.09 -1.42
CA ASN A 214 14.73 30.19 -1.83
C ASN A 214 15.63 29.31 -0.96
N LEU A 215 15.35 29.22 0.34
CA LEU A 215 16.08 28.31 1.22
C LEU A 215 15.84 26.85 0.84
N ARG A 216 14.61 26.47 0.48
CA ARG A 216 14.33 25.12 -0.04
C ARG A 216 15.07 24.85 -1.36
N ARG A 217 15.12 25.82 -2.27
CA ARG A 217 15.92 25.71 -3.52
C ARG A 217 17.41 25.50 -3.21
N ALA A 218 17.99 26.35 -2.35
CA ALA A 218 19.40 26.24 -1.95
C ALA A 218 19.70 24.85 -1.33
N LEU A 219 18.85 24.34 -0.45
CA LEU A 219 19.00 22.98 0.10
C LEU A 219 18.89 21.89 -0.97
N THR A 220 18.02 22.10 -1.96
CA THR A 220 17.78 21.14 -3.05
C THR A 220 18.99 21.09 -3.99
N ILE A 221 19.58 22.24 -4.33
CA ILE A 221 20.78 22.40 -5.16
C ILE A 221 22.02 21.93 -4.40
N GLY A 222 22.14 22.27 -3.12
CA GLY A 222 23.25 21.86 -2.24
C GLY A 222 23.22 20.39 -1.78
N THR A 223 22.31 19.57 -2.31
CA THR A 223 22.25 18.13 -2.02
C THR A 223 22.82 17.33 -3.20
N ASP A 224 23.96 16.68 -2.98
CA ASP A 224 24.58 15.79 -3.96
C ASP A 224 23.84 14.44 -4.02
N ARG A 225 22.82 14.37 -4.89
CA ARG A 225 22.01 13.16 -5.07
C ARG A 225 22.77 12.03 -5.74
N ASP A 226 23.71 12.36 -6.63
CA ASP A 226 24.56 11.34 -7.28
C ASP A 226 25.48 10.66 -6.27
N ALA A 227 26.09 11.42 -5.36
CA ALA A 227 26.89 10.86 -4.28
C ALA A 227 26.04 9.99 -3.34
N ILE A 228 24.79 10.38 -3.05
CA ILE A 228 23.86 9.57 -2.24
C ILE A 228 23.54 8.27 -2.96
N VAL A 229 23.11 8.31 -4.23
CA VAL A 229 22.78 7.11 -5.01
C VAL A 229 23.98 6.18 -5.11
N LYS A 230 25.17 6.73 -5.40
CA LYS A 230 26.41 5.96 -5.49
C LYS A 230 26.83 5.34 -4.15
N GLY A 231 26.76 6.11 -3.07
CA GLY A 231 27.32 5.73 -1.77
C GLY A 231 26.37 4.91 -0.89
N ALA A 232 25.06 5.18 -0.96
CA ALA A 232 24.06 4.54 -0.10
C ALA A 232 23.25 3.46 -0.82
N LEU A 233 23.11 3.56 -2.15
CA LEU A 233 22.29 2.65 -2.97
C LEU A 233 23.13 1.86 -3.99
N ASP A 234 24.46 1.84 -3.85
CA ASP A 234 25.42 1.19 -4.76
C ASP A 234 25.22 1.57 -6.24
N GLY A 235 24.79 2.81 -6.49
CA GLY A 235 24.52 3.31 -7.84
C GLY A 235 23.15 2.91 -8.40
N ILE A 236 22.31 2.20 -7.63
CA ILE A 236 21.01 1.70 -8.07
C ILE A 236 19.92 2.59 -7.49
N GLY A 237 19.60 3.67 -8.21
CA GLY A 237 18.55 4.60 -7.84
C GLY A 237 18.20 5.55 -8.97
N LEU A 238 16.96 6.04 -8.97
CA LEU A 238 16.51 7.10 -9.87
C LEU A 238 16.41 8.40 -9.09
N ILE A 239 17.07 9.45 -9.58
CA ILE A 239 17.04 10.79 -8.96
C ILE A 239 15.70 11.48 -9.20
N HIS A 240 15.04 11.20 -10.32
CA HIS A 240 13.73 11.73 -10.66
C HIS A 240 12.79 10.59 -11.03
N SER A 241 11.76 10.40 -10.21
CA SER A 241 10.76 9.32 -10.36
C SER A 241 9.37 9.72 -9.84
N TRP A 242 9.09 11.03 -9.71
CA TRP A 242 7.80 11.54 -9.23
C TRP A 242 7.22 12.53 -10.24
N ILE A 243 5.99 12.37 -10.75
CA ILE A 243 4.90 11.45 -10.37
C ILE A 243 5.09 10.03 -10.95
N ASP A 244 5.92 9.89 -11.97
CA ASP A 244 6.17 8.64 -12.68
C ASP A 244 7.67 8.49 -12.97
N GLY A 245 8.09 7.31 -13.42
CA GLY A 245 9.48 6.99 -13.75
C GLY A 245 9.73 6.78 -15.25
N PRO A 246 11.00 6.58 -15.64
CA PRO A 246 11.37 6.22 -17.00
C PRO A 246 10.55 5.02 -17.52
N GLY A 247 9.98 5.16 -18.72
CA GLY A 247 9.10 4.16 -19.34
C GLY A 247 7.62 4.52 -19.34
N SER A 248 7.22 5.53 -18.56
CA SER A 248 5.88 6.11 -18.63
C SER A 248 5.76 7.20 -19.69
N THR A 249 4.58 7.32 -20.31
CA THR A 249 4.24 8.44 -21.19
C THR A 249 4.04 9.77 -20.44
N LEU A 250 3.94 9.72 -19.10
CA LEU A 250 3.81 10.89 -18.23
C LEU A 250 5.17 11.41 -17.73
N TYR A 251 6.25 10.68 -18.00
CA TYR A 251 7.59 11.02 -17.56
C TYR A 251 8.27 11.99 -18.54
N THR A 252 8.75 13.12 -18.03
CA THR A 252 9.63 14.03 -18.77
C THR A 252 11.04 13.94 -18.18
N PRO A 253 12.08 13.59 -18.97
CA PRO A 253 13.46 13.62 -18.50
C PRO A 253 13.87 15.01 -18.01
N ILE A 254 14.77 15.08 -17.02
CA ILE A 254 15.21 16.35 -16.42
C ILE A 254 15.76 17.29 -17.50
N GLU A 255 16.50 16.75 -18.47
CA GLU A 255 17.16 17.48 -19.55
C GLU A 255 16.17 18.18 -20.50
N GLU A 256 14.92 17.71 -20.55
CA GLU A 256 13.84 18.27 -21.35
C GLU A 256 12.96 19.25 -20.57
N MET A 257 13.14 19.33 -19.24
CA MET A 257 12.38 20.24 -18.38
C MET A 257 12.89 21.69 -18.48
N PRO A 258 12.11 22.70 -18.04
CA PRO A 258 12.57 24.09 -17.98
C PRO A 258 13.87 24.27 -17.18
N GLU A 259 14.73 25.22 -17.57
CA GLU A 259 16.01 25.49 -16.90
C GLU A 259 15.88 25.68 -15.38
N SER A 260 14.80 26.33 -14.94
CA SER A 260 14.54 26.58 -13.51
C SER A 260 14.31 25.30 -12.68
N VAL A 261 13.96 24.20 -13.34
CA VAL A 261 13.84 22.84 -12.78
C VAL A 261 15.17 22.11 -12.92
N GLN A 262 15.82 22.17 -14.09
CA GLN A 262 17.14 21.55 -14.29
C GLN A 262 18.15 22.01 -13.24
N GLU A 263 18.16 23.31 -12.93
CA GLU A 263 19.01 23.89 -11.88
C GLU A 263 18.83 23.19 -10.53
N LEU A 264 17.63 22.75 -10.17
CA LEU A 264 17.36 22.09 -8.88
C LEU A 264 18.01 20.72 -8.74
N TYR A 265 18.33 20.08 -9.86
CA TYR A 265 18.93 18.74 -9.90
C TYR A 265 20.43 18.77 -10.18
N GLN A 266 21.01 19.96 -10.40
CA GLN A 266 22.46 20.14 -10.52
C GLN A 266 23.04 20.46 -9.15
N TYR A 267 23.96 19.62 -8.68
CA TYR A 267 24.64 19.87 -7.42
C TYR A 267 25.62 21.05 -7.55
N ASP A 268 25.39 22.11 -6.78
CA ASP A 268 26.22 23.31 -6.76
C ASP A 268 26.21 23.94 -5.35
N LEU A 269 27.38 24.03 -4.70
CA LEU A 269 27.52 24.62 -3.36
C LEU A 269 27.64 26.14 -3.35
N VAL A 270 27.87 26.76 -4.51
CA VAL A 270 28.07 28.21 -4.63
C VAL A 270 26.74 28.94 -4.84
N LYS A 271 25.75 28.27 -5.43
CA LYS A 271 24.39 28.76 -5.66
C LYS A 271 23.50 28.63 -4.43
#